data_AF-A0A1V4B1D7-F1
#
_entry.id   AF-A0A1V4B1D7-F1
#
_cell.length_a   1.000
_cell.length_b   1.000
_cell.length_c   1.000
_cell.angle_alpha   90.00
_cell.angle_beta   90.00
_cell.angle_gamma   90.00
#
_symmetry.space_group_name_H-M   'P 1'
#
loop_
_entity.id
_entity.type
_entity.pdbx_description
1 polymer ?
#
loop_
_entity_poly.entity_id
_entity_poly.type
_entity_poly.pdbx_seq_one_letter_code
_entity_poly.pdbx_strand_id
1 'polypeptide(L)'
;MIEQYKKNYSRLKDESGHWHSRAGDLITSAKVLWDSLDKHPFCWNVYKMLMGMAFELLIKAVLTQRNIDFKYTHNLRELALEAQIKLSEEEFNLLDILSGYILWAGKYPVPKDDEILKKHYENEEEQLYDEYMRVSDVPLVIYNGKLDFNNLHEIWMKILESYKL
;
A
#
# COMPACT_ATOMS: atom_id res chain seq x y z
N MET A 1 33.89 8.24 13.42
CA MET A 1 33.13 7.43 12.44
C MET A 1 31.77 6.98 12.98
N ILE A 2 31.71 6.32 14.14
CA ILE A 2 30.44 5.89 14.79
C ILE A 2 29.46 7.05 15.04
N GLU A 3 29.98 8.21 15.45
CA GLU A 3 29.16 9.40 15.73
C GLU A 3 28.53 10.03 14.47
N GLN A 4 29.22 9.96 13.32
CA GLN A 4 28.68 10.40 12.04
C GLN A 4 27.53 9.50 11.56
N TYR A 5 27.64 8.18 11.76
CA TYR A 5 26.55 7.25 11.42
C TYR A 5 25.32 7.49 12.27
N LYS A 6 25.47 7.77 13.58
CA LYS A 6 24.36 8.13 14.46
C LYS A 6 23.67 9.42 14.01
N LYS A 7 24.45 10.45 13.69
CA LYS A 7 23.91 11.72 13.17
C LYS A 7 23.15 11.52 11.86
N ASN A 8 23.72 10.75 10.94
CA ASN A 8 23.07 10.41 9.66
C ASN A 8 21.79 9.59 9.87
N TYR A 9 21.80 8.63 10.80
CA TYR A 9 20.63 7.82 11.14
C TYR A 9 19.48 8.68 11.66
N SER A 10 19.73 9.54 12.65
CA SER A 10 18.72 10.46 13.18
C SER A 10 18.17 11.36 12.07
N ARG A 11 19.04 11.91 11.24
CA ARG A 11 18.65 12.74 10.10
C ARG A 11 17.70 12.01 9.13
N LEU A 12 18.05 10.79 8.73
CA LEU A 12 17.22 9.98 7.82
C LEU A 12 15.88 9.57 8.44
N LYS A 13 15.87 9.34 9.76
CA LYS A 13 14.67 8.96 10.51
C LYS A 13 13.72 10.14 10.68
N ASP A 14 14.24 11.29 11.05
CA ASP A 14 13.46 12.42 11.57
C ASP A 14 13.10 13.45 10.48
N GLU A 15 13.80 13.45 9.32
CA GLU A 15 13.45 14.32 8.19
C GLU A 15 12.36 13.68 7.32
N SER A 16 11.13 14.20 7.42
CA SER A 16 9.98 13.72 6.64
C SER A 16 10.21 13.72 5.13
N GLY A 17 11.02 14.66 4.62
CA GLY A 17 11.35 14.76 3.20
C GLY A 17 12.03 13.51 2.64
N HIS A 18 12.80 12.78 3.44
CA HIS A 18 13.42 11.54 3.00
C HIS A 18 12.41 10.43 2.78
N TRP A 19 11.45 10.28 3.69
CA TRP A 19 10.35 9.33 3.55
C TRP A 19 9.52 9.66 2.30
N HIS A 20 9.17 10.94 2.11
CA HIS A 20 8.43 11.42 0.95
C HIS A 20 9.15 11.14 -0.37
N SER A 21 10.45 11.48 -0.48
CA SER A 21 11.22 11.20 -1.70
C SER A 21 11.27 9.70 -2.03
N ARG A 22 11.43 8.84 -1.02
CA ARG A 22 11.42 7.38 -1.24
C ARG A 22 10.06 6.85 -1.63
N ALA A 23 8.99 7.42 -1.10
CA ALA A 23 7.63 7.11 -1.52
C ALA A 23 7.45 7.45 -3.01
N GLY A 24 7.98 8.59 -3.47
CA GLY A 24 8.02 9.01 -4.87
C GLY A 24 8.78 8.05 -5.80
N ASP A 25 9.94 7.55 -5.37
CA ASP A 25 10.72 6.56 -6.13
C ASP A 25 9.91 5.26 -6.33
N LEU A 26 9.22 4.80 -5.28
CA LEU A 26 8.46 3.56 -5.28
C LEU A 26 7.18 3.64 -6.13
N ILE A 27 6.40 4.73 -6.02
CA ILE A 27 5.21 4.89 -6.86
C ILE A 27 5.57 5.01 -8.35
N THR A 28 6.68 5.68 -8.65
CA THR A 28 7.22 5.74 -10.02
C THR A 28 7.60 4.35 -10.52
N SER A 29 8.26 3.55 -9.68
CA SER A 29 8.64 2.17 -10.02
C SER A 29 7.40 1.28 -10.23
N ALA A 30 6.38 1.45 -9.39
CA ALA A 30 5.11 0.76 -9.56
C ALA A 30 4.43 1.15 -10.88
N LYS A 31 4.46 2.43 -11.27
CA LYS A 31 3.92 2.88 -12.56
C LYS A 31 4.63 2.21 -13.75
N VAL A 32 5.96 2.11 -13.71
CA VAL A 32 6.73 1.41 -14.75
C VAL A 32 6.31 -0.05 -14.88
N LEU A 33 6.11 -0.75 -13.76
CA LEU A 33 5.59 -2.11 -13.80
C LEU A 33 4.18 -2.15 -14.38
N TRP A 34 3.29 -1.28 -13.91
CA TRP A 34 1.91 -1.17 -14.39
C TRP A 34 1.84 -1.03 -15.91
N ASP A 35 2.60 -0.09 -16.48
CA ASP A 35 2.65 0.16 -17.93
C ASP A 35 3.23 -1.01 -18.75
N SER A 36 3.84 -1.98 -18.07
CA SER A 36 4.44 -3.17 -18.67
C SER A 36 3.64 -4.46 -18.47
N LEU A 37 2.54 -4.42 -17.70
CA LEU A 37 1.80 -5.63 -17.31
C LEU A 37 1.21 -6.40 -18.48
N ASP A 38 0.80 -5.73 -19.55
CA ASP A 38 0.33 -6.40 -20.78
C ASP A 38 1.39 -7.35 -21.37
N LYS A 39 2.67 -7.03 -21.17
CA LYS A 39 3.81 -7.83 -21.63
C LYS A 39 4.34 -8.76 -20.54
N HIS A 40 4.10 -8.43 -19.28
CA HIS A 40 4.62 -9.12 -18.10
C HIS A 40 3.54 -9.31 -17.03
N PRO A 41 2.51 -10.14 -17.29
CA PRO A 41 1.33 -10.24 -16.42
C PRO A 41 1.64 -10.81 -15.03
N PHE A 42 2.75 -11.56 -14.90
CA PHE A 42 3.17 -12.15 -13.63
C PHE A 42 3.79 -11.15 -12.65
N CYS A 43 3.97 -9.88 -13.05
CA CYS A 43 4.50 -8.82 -12.19
C CYS A 43 3.43 -8.15 -11.31
N TRP A 44 2.17 -8.59 -11.38
CA TRP A 44 1.04 -7.99 -10.67
C TRP A 44 1.24 -7.89 -9.14
N ASN A 45 1.72 -8.95 -8.51
CA ASN A 45 1.95 -8.97 -7.06
C ASN A 45 3.10 -8.04 -6.64
N VAL A 46 4.14 -7.95 -7.48
CA VAL A 46 5.28 -7.03 -7.24
C VAL A 46 4.84 -5.59 -7.42
N TYR A 47 4.02 -5.31 -8.44
CA TYR A 47 3.39 -4.01 -8.63
C TYR A 47 2.60 -3.57 -7.39
N LYS A 48 1.69 -4.42 -6.88
CA LYS A 48 0.90 -4.13 -5.66
C LYS A 48 1.78 -3.96 -4.43
N MET A 49 2.85 -4.74 -4.30
CA MET A 49 3.81 -4.57 -3.21
C MET A 49 4.50 -3.19 -3.28
N LEU A 50 4.96 -2.76 -4.47
CA LEU A 50 5.58 -1.45 -4.64
C LEU A 50 4.59 -0.32 -4.37
N MET A 51 3.33 -0.46 -4.81
CA MET A 51 2.26 0.48 -4.44
C MET A 51 2.12 0.54 -2.91
N GLY A 52 1.90 -0.59 -2.24
CA GLY A 52 1.76 -0.64 -0.78
C GLY A 52 2.95 -0.01 -0.04
N MET A 53 4.17 -0.31 -0.46
CA MET A 53 5.38 0.30 0.13
C MET A 53 5.43 1.80 -0.11
N ALA A 54 5.03 2.29 -1.29
CA ALA A 54 4.94 3.72 -1.54
C ALA A 54 3.97 4.38 -0.56
N PHE A 55 2.75 3.85 -0.43
CA PHE A 55 1.74 4.31 0.54
C PHE A 55 2.30 4.33 1.97
N GLU A 56 2.96 3.25 2.39
CA GLU A 56 3.58 3.16 3.72
C GLU A 56 4.53 4.32 3.99
N LEU A 57 5.44 4.60 3.05
CA LEU A 57 6.45 5.65 3.22
C LEU A 57 5.83 7.05 3.17
N LEU A 58 4.80 7.27 2.34
CA LEU A 58 4.11 8.56 2.30
C LEU A 58 3.36 8.81 3.62
N ILE A 59 2.64 7.82 4.15
CA ILE A 59 1.94 7.95 5.44
C ILE A 59 2.95 8.19 6.57
N LYS A 60 4.08 7.47 6.59
CA LYS A 60 5.17 7.70 7.54
C LYS A 60 5.81 9.09 7.39
N ALA A 61 5.88 9.63 6.17
CA ALA A 61 6.31 11.01 5.95
C ALA A 61 5.35 12.01 6.60
N VAL A 62 4.03 11.80 6.46
CA VAL A 62 2.99 12.62 7.12
C VAL A 62 3.12 12.54 8.64
N LEU A 63 3.26 11.35 9.21
CA LEU A 63 3.45 11.14 10.65
C LEU A 63 4.70 11.85 11.17
N THR A 64 5.83 11.66 10.49
CA THR A 64 7.12 12.28 10.83
C THR A 64 7.02 13.80 10.78
N GLN A 65 6.42 14.37 9.73
CA GLN A 65 6.22 15.82 9.61
C GLN A 65 5.38 16.40 10.75
N ARG A 66 4.41 15.64 11.24
CA ARG A 66 3.53 16.03 12.35
C ARG A 66 4.15 15.76 13.72
N ASN A 67 5.38 15.23 13.78
CA ASN A 67 6.03 14.77 15.00
C ASN A 67 5.17 13.78 15.80
N ILE A 68 4.48 12.88 15.09
CA ILE A 68 3.71 11.79 15.68
C ILE A 68 4.58 10.55 15.64
N ASP A 69 4.87 9.98 16.82
CA ASP A 69 5.55 8.69 16.92
C ASP A 69 4.61 7.57 16.42
N PHE A 70 5.17 6.62 15.68
CA PHE A 70 4.44 5.50 15.12
C PHE A 70 5.23 4.21 15.27
N LYS A 71 4.51 3.08 15.25
CA LYS A 71 5.15 1.76 15.25
C LYS A 71 5.69 1.44 13.86
N TYR A 72 6.84 0.76 13.82
CA TYR A 72 7.34 0.17 12.58
C TYR A 72 6.51 -1.07 12.23
N THR A 73 5.37 -0.83 11.59
CA THR A 73 4.42 -1.83 11.08
C THR A 73 4.26 -1.69 9.57
N HIS A 74 3.68 -2.73 8.96
CA HIS A 74 3.21 -2.77 7.58
C HIS A 74 1.69 -2.59 7.46
N ASN A 75 0.98 -2.37 8.57
CA ASN A 75 -0.45 -2.12 8.58
C ASN A 75 -0.74 -0.68 8.15
N LEU A 76 -1.11 -0.51 6.89
CA LEU A 76 -1.37 0.80 6.30
C LEU A 76 -2.60 1.49 6.89
N ARG A 77 -3.65 0.74 7.27
CA ARG A 77 -4.83 1.30 7.94
C ARG A 77 -4.46 1.90 9.29
N GLU A 78 -3.72 1.15 10.12
CA GLU A 78 -3.25 1.63 11.43
C GLU A 78 -2.44 2.93 11.27
N LEU A 79 -1.47 2.93 10.35
CA LEU A 79 -0.66 4.12 10.07
C LEU A 79 -1.50 5.31 9.58
N ALA A 80 -2.47 5.08 8.69
CA ALA A 80 -3.31 6.14 8.15
C ALA A 80 -4.26 6.74 9.21
N LEU A 81 -4.79 5.89 10.11
CA LEU A 81 -5.60 6.32 11.25
C LEU A 81 -4.76 7.13 12.26
N GLU A 82 -3.56 6.67 12.61
CA GLU A 82 -2.61 7.42 13.44
C GLU A 82 -2.26 8.77 12.82
N ALA A 83 -2.10 8.80 11.49
CA ALA A 83 -1.85 10.02 10.72
C ALA A 83 -3.10 10.89 10.56
N GLN A 84 -4.26 10.49 11.07
CA GLN A 84 -5.55 11.20 10.94
C GLN A 84 -5.89 11.54 9.48
N ILE A 85 -5.54 10.64 8.55
CA ILE A 85 -5.88 10.79 7.14
C ILE A 85 -7.32 10.34 6.93
N LYS A 86 -8.11 11.17 6.24
CA LYS A 86 -9.51 10.89 5.96
C LYS A 86 -9.63 10.05 4.70
N LEU A 87 -10.02 8.78 4.87
CA LEU A 87 -10.31 7.83 3.81
C LEU A 87 -11.70 7.22 4.04
N SER A 88 -12.34 6.74 2.98
CA SER A 88 -13.55 5.93 3.10
C SER A 88 -13.22 4.54 3.66
N GLU A 89 -14.24 3.81 4.12
CA GLU A 89 -14.04 2.42 4.58
C GLU A 89 -13.51 1.51 3.46
N GLU A 90 -14.01 1.71 2.24
CA GLU A 90 -13.53 1.01 1.05
C GLU A 90 -12.03 1.30 0.80
N GLU A 91 -11.61 2.56 0.87
CA GLU A 91 -10.20 2.91 0.72
C GLU A 91 -9.32 2.30 1.81
N PHE A 92 -9.82 2.24 3.05
CA PHE A 92 -9.12 1.52 4.11
C PHE A 92 -9.05 0.01 3.86
N ASN A 93 -10.08 -0.62 3.29
CA ASN A 93 -10.03 -2.03 2.92
C ASN A 93 -8.97 -2.28 1.83
N LEU A 94 -8.82 -1.37 0.87
CA LEU A 94 -7.76 -1.44 -0.14
C LEU A 94 -6.37 -1.28 0.50
N LEU A 95 -6.21 -0.42 1.51
CA LEU A 95 -4.98 -0.33 2.30
C LEU A 95 -4.67 -1.63 3.06
N ASP A 96 -5.68 -2.33 3.58
CA ASP A 96 -5.48 -3.64 4.23
C ASP A 96 -5.00 -4.69 3.22
N ILE A 97 -5.55 -4.70 2.00
CA ILE A 97 -5.07 -5.58 0.92
C ILE A 97 -3.61 -5.29 0.60
N LEU A 98 -3.26 -4.02 0.38
CA LEU A 98 -1.87 -3.61 0.10
C LEU A 98 -0.92 -3.97 1.25
N SER A 99 -1.37 -3.89 2.51
CA SER A 99 -0.60 -4.34 3.67
C SER A 99 -0.20 -5.83 3.56
N GLY A 100 -1.10 -6.68 3.05
CA GLY A 100 -0.83 -8.09 2.77
C GLY A 100 0.25 -8.30 1.71
N TYR A 101 0.25 -7.48 0.66
CA TYR A 101 1.28 -7.51 -0.39
C TYR A 101 2.67 -7.11 0.11
N ILE A 102 2.74 -6.08 0.96
CA ILE A 102 4.00 -5.68 1.62
C ILE A 102 4.49 -6.81 2.53
N LEU A 103 3.59 -7.39 3.33
CA LEU A 103 3.95 -8.39 4.32
C LEU A 103 4.47 -9.67 3.67
N TRP A 104 3.71 -10.24 2.73
CA TRP A 104 4.03 -11.55 2.15
C TRP A 104 3.64 -11.73 0.68
N ALA A 105 2.45 -11.31 0.23
CA ALA A 105 1.89 -11.75 -1.06
C ALA A 105 2.68 -11.25 -2.29
N GLY A 106 3.47 -10.19 -2.13
CA GLY A 106 4.41 -9.70 -3.14
C GLY A 106 5.71 -10.51 -3.28
N LYS A 107 6.04 -11.35 -2.29
CA LYS A 107 7.37 -11.99 -2.14
C LYS A 107 7.32 -13.50 -2.00
N TYR A 108 6.30 -14.01 -1.33
CA TYR A 108 6.19 -15.41 -0.91
C TYR A 108 4.87 -16.00 -1.39
N PRO A 109 4.83 -17.33 -1.65
CA PRO A 109 3.61 -17.99 -2.08
C PRO A 109 2.57 -18.11 -0.96
N VAL A 110 2.99 -18.07 0.31
CA VAL A 110 2.10 -18.21 1.48
C VAL A 110 2.57 -17.31 2.64
N PRO A 111 1.65 -16.85 3.51
CA PRO A 111 1.96 -16.20 4.78
C PRO A 111 2.40 -17.23 5.83
N LYS A 112 2.60 -16.74 7.06
CA LYS A 112 3.06 -17.57 8.19
C LYS A 112 2.03 -18.57 8.70
N ASP A 113 0.73 -18.28 8.54
CA ASP A 113 -0.38 -19.11 8.95
C ASP A 113 -1.56 -18.96 7.98
N ASP A 114 -2.49 -19.90 8.04
CA ASP A 114 -3.65 -20.02 7.16
C ASP A 114 -4.74 -18.96 7.43
N GLU A 115 -4.85 -18.45 8.66
CA GLU A 115 -5.80 -17.39 8.99
C GLU A 115 -5.46 -16.08 8.27
N ILE A 116 -4.18 -15.70 8.19
CA ILE A 116 -3.74 -14.53 7.40
C ILE A 116 -4.06 -14.72 5.92
N LEU A 117 -3.84 -15.93 5.40
CA LEU A 117 -4.12 -16.26 4.01
C LEU A 117 -5.61 -16.09 3.71
N LYS A 118 -6.45 -16.72 4.53
CA LYS A 118 -7.91 -16.67 4.42
C LYS A 118 -8.42 -15.24 4.45
N LYS A 119 -8.03 -14.45 5.47
CA LYS A 119 -8.48 -13.06 5.62
C LYS A 119 -8.07 -12.19 4.43
N HIS A 120 -6.88 -12.39 3.89
CA HIS A 120 -6.41 -11.64 2.73
C HIS A 120 -7.26 -11.93 1.49
N TYR A 121 -7.54 -13.20 1.20
CA TYR A 121 -8.36 -13.58 0.06
C TYR A 121 -9.83 -13.19 0.21
N GLU A 122 -10.44 -13.36 1.38
CA GLU A 122 -11.82 -12.91 1.63
C GLU A 122 -11.96 -11.40 1.37
N ASN A 123 -10.98 -10.60 1.79
CA ASN A 123 -10.96 -9.17 1.52
C ASN A 123 -10.72 -8.86 0.03
N GLU A 124 -9.84 -9.58 -0.66
CA GLU A 124 -9.69 -9.40 -2.12
C GLU A 124 -10.97 -9.76 -2.87
N GLU A 125 -11.63 -10.86 -2.51
CA GLU A 125 -12.89 -11.29 -3.12
C GLU A 125 -14.01 -10.25 -2.92
N GLU A 126 -14.16 -9.73 -1.71
CA GLU A 126 -15.18 -8.74 -1.37
C GLU A 126 -14.94 -7.38 -2.05
N GLN A 127 -13.69 -6.95 -2.14
CA GLN A 127 -13.38 -5.58 -2.58
C GLN A 127 -13.08 -5.49 -4.08
N LEU A 128 -12.45 -6.49 -4.68
CA LEU A 128 -11.84 -6.39 -6.01
C LEU A 128 -12.68 -6.97 -7.14
N TYR A 129 -13.82 -7.58 -6.82
CA TYR A 129 -14.65 -8.23 -7.82
C TYR A 129 -16.12 -7.83 -7.66
N ASP A 130 -16.73 -7.50 -8.79
CA ASP A 130 -18.15 -7.19 -8.85
C ASP A 130 -18.88 -8.39 -9.46
N GLU A 131 -20.02 -8.77 -8.86
CA GLU A 131 -20.90 -9.79 -9.45
C GLU A 131 -21.56 -9.22 -10.73
N TYR A 132 -21.30 -9.83 -11.88
CA TYR A 132 -21.92 -9.41 -13.15
C TYR A 132 -23.03 -10.36 -13.59
N MET A 133 -23.07 -11.59 -13.08
CA MET A 133 -24.08 -12.59 -13.40
C MET A 133 -24.16 -13.62 -12.30
N ARG A 134 -25.35 -14.22 -12.12
CA ARG A 134 -25.53 -15.41 -11.29
C ARG A 134 -26.02 -16.58 -12.14
N VAL A 135 -25.32 -17.71 -12.08
CA VAL A 135 -25.73 -18.95 -12.75
C VAL A 135 -26.08 -19.97 -11.68
N SER A 136 -27.39 -20.24 -11.53
CA SER A 136 -27.94 -20.96 -10.37
C SER A 136 -27.54 -20.25 -9.07
N ASP A 137 -26.75 -20.90 -8.20
CA ASP A 137 -26.27 -20.34 -6.93
C ASP A 137 -24.78 -19.92 -6.98
N VAL A 138 -24.17 -19.91 -8.17
CA VAL A 138 -22.76 -19.53 -8.35
C VAL A 138 -22.69 -18.09 -8.88
N PRO A 139 -22.11 -17.14 -8.11
CA PRO A 139 -21.84 -15.79 -8.61
C PRO A 139 -20.67 -15.84 -9.59
N LEU A 140 -20.89 -15.30 -10.78
CA LEU A 140 -19.82 -14.98 -11.72
C LEU A 140 -19.40 -13.54 -11.49
N VAL A 141 -18.12 -13.37 -11.21
CA VAL A 141 -17.54 -12.08 -10.82
C VAL A 141 -16.50 -11.61 -11.82
N ILE A 142 -16.32 -10.30 -11.91
CA ILE A 142 -15.33 -9.65 -12.76
C ILE A 142 -14.47 -8.70 -11.93
N TYR A 143 -13.17 -8.69 -12.20
CA TYR A 143 -12.26 -7.76 -11.54
C TYR A 143 -12.66 -6.31 -11.84
N ASN A 144 -12.77 -5.49 -10.80
CA ASN A 144 -13.34 -4.13 -10.88
C ASN A 144 -12.29 -3.02 -11.01
N GLY A 145 -11.00 -3.38 -11.11
CA GLY A 145 -9.94 -2.40 -11.34
C GLY A 145 -9.53 -1.59 -10.12
N LYS A 146 -10.07 -1.80 -8.91
CA LYS A 146 -9.76 -0.93 -7.75
C LYS A 146 -8.27 -0.90 -7.34
N LEU A 147 -7.48 -1.93 -7.69
CA LEU A 147 -6.03 -1.91 -7.49
C LEU A 147 -5.24 -1.46 -8.73
N ASP A 148 -5.91 -0.98 -9.76
CA ASP A 148 -5.26 -0.41 -10.93
C ASP A 148 -4.58 0.91 -10.56
N PHE A 149 -3.52 1.23 -11.29
CA PHE A 149 -2.67 2.38 -10.94
C PHE A 149 -3.45 3.68 -10.81
N ASN A 150 -4.35 3.97 -11.75
CA ASN A 150 -5.09 5.24 -11.71
C ASN A 150 -6.00 5.33 -10.47
N ASN A 151 -6.69 4.24 -10.13
CA ASN A 151 -7.60 4.20 -8.98
C ASN A 151 -6.83 4.30 -7.66
N LEU A 152 -5.72 3.56 -7.51
CA LEU A 152 -4.84 3.72 -6.36
C LEU A 152 -4.19 5.11 -6.31
N HIS A 153 -3.85 5.69 -7.45
CA HIS A 153 -3.25 7.02 -7.50
C HIS A 153 -4.21 8.11 -6.96
N GLU A 154 -5.53 7.95 -7.09
CA GLU A 154 -6.48 8.86 -6.46
C GLU A 154 -6.39 8.82 -4.93
N ILE A 155 -6.29 7.62 -4.34
CA ILE A 155 -6.09 7.45 -2.89
C ILE A 155 -4.73 8.03 -2.47
N TRP A 156 -3.70 7.80 -3.27
CA TRP A 156 -2.37 8.38 -3.07
C TRP A 156 -2.43 9.90 -2.99
N MET A 157 -3.15 10.55 -3.91
CA MET A 157 -3.31 12.01 -3.91
C MET A 157 -4.00 12.53 -2.65
N LYS A 158 -5.05 11.84 -2.16
CA LYS A 158 -5.71 12.20 -0.89
C LYS A 158 -4.76 12.14 0.30
N ILE A 159 -3.87 11.15 0.33
CA ILE A 159 -2.84 11.04 1.37
C ILE A 159 -1.77 12.12 1.19
N LEU A 160 -1.36 12.40 -0.06
CA LEU A 160 -0.37 13.43 -0.36
C LEU A 160 -0.84 14.82 0.06
N GLU A 161 -2.13 15.13 -0.08
CA GLU A 161 -2.73 16.38 0.44
C GLU A 161 -2.54 16.57 1.95
N SER A 162 -2.32 15.48 2.69
CA SER A 162 -2.03 15.51 4.13
C SER A 162 -0.57 15.85 4.46
N TYR A 163 0.31 15.91 3.45
CA TYR A 163 1.73 16.25 3.55
C TYR A 163 1.99 17.67 3.03
N LYS A 164 2.61 18.53 3.85
CA LYS A 164 2.94 19.92 3.48
C LYS A 164 4.37 20.02 2.97
N LEU A 165 4.58 20.52 1.76
CA LEU A 165 5.92 20.78 1.22
C LEU A 165 6.57 22.02 1.87
#